data_AF-A0A4Y2JZW9-F1
#
_entry.id   AF-A0A4Y2JZW9-F1
#
_cell.length_a   1.000
_cell.length_b   1.000
_cell.length_c   1.000
_cell.angle_alpha   90.00
_cell.angle_beta   90.00
_cell.angle_gamma   90.00
#
_symmetry.space_group_name_H-M   'P 1'
#
loop_
_entity.id
_entity.type
_entity.pdbx_description
1 polymer ?
#
loop_
_entity_poly.entity_id
_entity_poly.type
_entity_poly.pdbx_seq_one_letter_code
_entity_poly.pdbx_strand_id
1 'polypeptide(L)'
;MNSSKLHPPSNKPLQAGYGLEKYFSQQEQILQNMKEEMNGMRVQGKKSLLPFQKGILISISSLSGLWNDLKILKFSYILASRLTQDSLESLFSQIRGAGRFYDHPSSVEVIYRLRNLLLANKLPILSPKVNTREDSINEGYLTVDILKNAFAEKDIQEIHELPSEEDDLVAFENLCSEEFPMEWKIDEPSNYCGMTFSEHEGLKYIAGYIASRVRSEDSSLGYFSAEKTDSESAPWIYALSKGGLTVPTEAWLKITEEMECLFVSIHGKSGYHSGKNVTKQMIKILEEKYPDVNRKAIKIFSRLRTFIRIRYLNRNSPKDIRKSEKKMNKWLKSSS
;
A
#
# COMPACT_ATOMS: atom_id res chain seq x y z
N MET A 1 21.35 7.26 23.46
CA MET A 1 21.29 8.63 22.90
C MET A 1 19.83 8.95 22.54
N ASN A 2 19.00 9.37 23.50
CA ASN A 2 17.57 9.65 23.25
C ASN A 2 17.01 10.68 24.25
N SER A 3 17.76 11.75 24.52
CA SER A 3 17.30 12.83 25.40
C SER A 3 16.25 13.68 24.69
N SER A 4 15.06 13.73 25.28
CA SER A 4 13.89 14.43 24.72
C SER A 4 13.49 15.68 25.51
N LYS A 5 14.08 15.89 26.68
CA LYS A 5 13.80 17.03 27.56
C LYS A 5 15.09 17.75 27.93
N LEU A 6 14.99 19.07 28.07
CA LEU A 6 16.09 19.92 28.54
C LEU A 6 16.50 19.54 29.97
N HIS A 7 15.53 19.51 30.89
CA HIS A 7 15.72 19.12 32.27
C HIS A 7 15.15 17.72 32.48
N PRO A 8 15.97 16.74 32.89
CA PRO A 8 15.50 15.40 33.16
C PRO A 8 14.68 15.36 34.46
N PRO A 9 13.83 14.34 34.65
CA PRO A 9 13.28 14.08 35.97
C PRO A 9 14.41 13.82 36.98
N SER A 10 14.21 14.20 38.24
CA SER A 10 15.24 14.19 39.31
C SER A 10 15.95 12.83 39.47
N ASN A 11 15.27 11.75 39.09
CA ASN A 11 15.77 10.37 39.16
C ASN A 11 16.60 9.92 37.94
N LYS A 12 16.71 10.71 36.86
CA LYS A 12 17.44 10.33 35.63
C LYS A 12 18.28 11.48 35.06
N PRO A 13 19.27 12.01 35.79
CA PRO A 13 20.05 13.20 35.39
C PRO A 13 20.74 13.08 34.03
N LEU A 14 21.03 11.86 33.56
CA LEU A 14 21.65 11.60 32.26
C LEU A 14 20.67 11.60 31.07
N GLN A 15 19.37 11.79 31.29
CA GLN A 15 18.39 12.03 30.22
C GLN A 15 18.34 13.49 29.75
N ALA A 16 19.18 14.35 30.33
CA ALA A 16 19.29 15.75 29.93
C ALA A 16 19.80 15.88 28.48
N GLY A 17 19.60 17.06 27.88
CA GLY A 17 20.23 17.41 26.61
C GLY A 17 21.75 17.18 26.65
N TYR A 18 22.31 16.69 25.55
CA TYR A 18 23.76 16.52 25.43
C TYR A 18 24.43 17.89 25.30
N GLY A 19 25.54 18.13 26.02
CA GLY A 19 26.23 19.43 25.99
C GLY A 19 25.85 20.39 27.14
N LEU A 20 24.87 20.04 27.97
CA LEU A 20 24.55 20.82 29.18
C LEU A 20 25.72 20.79 30.16
N GLU A 21 26.27 21.97 30.47
CA GLU A 21 27.50 22.13 31.28
C GLU A 21 27.51 21.27 32.55
N LYS A 22 26.38 21.24 33.28
CA LYS A 22 26.24 20.48 34.53
C LYS A 22 26.48 18.97 34.38
N TYR A 23 26.18 18.39 33.21
CA TYR A 23 26.20 16.94 32.98
C TYR A 23 27.18 16.52 31.88
N PHE A 24 27.77 17.47 31.16
CA PHE A 24 28.56 17.22 29.96
C PHE A 24 29.76 16.29 30.23
N SER A 25 30.54 16.55 31.28
CA SER A 25 31.70 15.72 31.63
C SER A 25 31.32 14.26 31.87
N GLN A 26 30.18 14.04 32.55
CA GLN A 26 29.69 12.69 32.83
C GLN A 26 29.17 12.01 31.55
N GLN A 27 28.48 12.76 30.68
CA GLN A 27 28.02 12.25 29.38
C GLN A 27 29.20 11.82 28.50
N GLU A 28 30.25 12.64 28.41
CA GLU A 28 31.42 12.35 27.57
C GLU A 28 32.20 11.14 28.09
N GLN A 29 32.36 11.03 29.41
CA GLN A 29 33.00 9.86 30.02
C GLN A 29 32.25 8.56 29.68
N ILE A 30 30.91 8.56 29.74
CA ILE A 30 30.10 7.38 29.40
C ILE A 30 30.24 7.03 27.91
N LEU A 31 30.24 8.04 27.03
CA LEU A 31 30.41 7.83 25.60
C LEU A 31 31.81 7.27 25.29
N GLN A 32 32.85 7.75 25.96
CA GLN A 32 34.21 7.26 25.81
C GLN A 32 34.35 5.81 26.30
N ASN A 33 33.81 5.47 27.47
CA ASN A 33 33.79 4.10 27.96
C ASN A 33 33.08 3.16 26.97
N MET A 34 31.92 3.57 26.43
CA MET A 34 31.21 2.80 25.42
C MET A 34 32.03 2.61 24.14
N LYS A 35 32.78 3.64 23.73
CA LYS A 35 33.65 3.59 22.55
C LYS A 35 34.81 2.61 22.74
N GLU A 36 35.39 2.56 23.93
CA GLU A 36 36.46 1.61 24.28
C GLU A 36 35.95 0.17 24.30
N GLU A 37 34.83 -0.08 24.99
CA GLU A 37 34.17 -1.39 25.04
C GLU A 37 33.82 -1.92 23.64
N MET A 38 33.20 -1.09 22.79
CA MET A 38 32.83 -1.49 21.43
C MET A 38 34.03 -1.78 20.52
N ASN A 39 35.17 -1.11 20.74
CA ASN A 39 36.42 -1.36 20.01
C ASN A 39 37.12 -2.64 20.47
N GLY A 40 37.09 -2.94 21.77
CA GLY A 40 37.70 -4.14 22.36
C GLY A 40 36.89 -5.40 22.10
N MET A 41 35.56 -5.29 22.04
CA MET A 41 34.67 -6.44 21.89
C MET A 41 34.73 -7.06 20.48
N ARG A 42 34.77 -8.39 20.41
CA ARG A 42 34.54 -9.17 19.18
C ARG A 42 33.39 -10.13 19.41
N VAL A 43 32.48 -10.21 18.45
CA VAL A 43 31.39 -11.18 18.48
C VAL A 43 31.95 -12.56 18.18
N GLN A 44 31.48 -13.58 18.92
CA GLN A 44 31.97 -14.95 18.80
C GLN A 44 31.98 -15.43 17.33
N GLY A 45 33.11 -15.98 16.90
CA GLY A 45 33.29 -16.45 15.53
C GLY A 45 33.55 -15.36 14.48
N LYS A 46 33.66 -14.08 14.87
CA LYS A 46 33.97 -12.97 13.97
C LYS A 46 35.29 -12.30 14.35
N LYS A 47 36.16 -12.13 13.35
CA LYS A 47 37.47 -11.44 13.50
C LYS A 47 37.36 -9.92 13.34
N SER A 48 36.39 -9.47 12.54
CA SER A 48 36.14 -8.06 12.25
C SER A 48 34.95 -7.51 13.04
N LEU A 49 34.93 -6.20 13.26
CA LEU A 49 33.78 -5.50 13.82
C LEU A 49 32.55 -5.65 12.91
N LEU A 50 31.41 -5.98 13.51
CA LEU A 50 30.12 -6.04 12.83
C LEU A 50 29.54 -4.65 12.56
N PRO A 51 28.60 -4.52 11.61
CA PRO A 51 28.01 -3.23 11.23
C PRO A 51 27.43 -2.44 12.41
N PHE A 52 26.77 -3.09 13.36
CA PHE A 52 26.22 -2.39 14.54
C PHE A 52 27.32 -1.80 15.44
N GLN A 53 28.45 -2.50 15.62
CA GLN A 53 29.59 -2.01 16.41
C GLN A 53 30.18 -0.77 15.75
N LYS A 54 30.39 -0.82 14.42
CA LYS A 54 30.82 0.34 13.63
C LYS A 54 29.80 1.48 13.73
N GLY A 55 28.51 1.16 13.64
CA GLY A 55 27.41 2.12 13.76
C GLY A 55 27.47 2.88 15.08
N ILE A 56 27.62 2.18 16.21
CA ILE A 56 27.74 2.81 17.54
C ILE A 56 28.97 3.75 17.59
N LEU A 57 30.13 3.29 17.10
CA LEU A 57 31.36 4.10 17.09
C LEU A 57 31.21 5.38 16.24
N ILE A 58 30.56 5.25 15.08
CA ILE A 58 30.25 6.37 14.20
C ILE A 58 29.27 7.32 14.88
N SER A 59 28.19 6.82 15.49
CA SER A 59 27.20 7.65 16.19
C SER A 59 27.81 8.45 17.33
N ILE A 60 28.69 7.83 18.14
CA ILE A 60 29.39 8.53 19.22
C ILE A 60 30.27 9.63 18.65
N SER A 61 31.12 9.31 17.68
CA SER A 61 32.07 10.26 17.10
C SER A 61 31.37 11.41 16.36
N SER A 62 30.25 11.10 15.69
CA SER A 62 29.41 12.08 15.00
C SER A 62 28.71 13.02 15.98
N LEU A 63 28.18 12.52 17.11
CA LEU A 63 27.56 13.38 18.12
C LEU A 63 28.57 14.34 18.75
N SER A 64 29.76 13.85 19.14
CA SER A 64 30.81 14.71 19.69
C SER A 64 31.28 15.75 18.67
N GLY A 65 31.43 15.36 17.39
CA GLY A 65 31.77 16.28 16.30
C GLY A 65 30.72 17.37 16.10
N LEU A 66 29.45 16.97 15.96
CA LEU A 66 28.31 17.88 15.82
C LEU A 66 28.21 18.87 16.98
N TRP A 67 28.48 18.42 18.21
CA TRP A 67 28.48 19.32 19.37
C TRP A 67 29.59 20.36 19.31
N ASN A 68 30.80 19.99 18.89
CA ASN A 68 31.88 20.97 18.72
C ASN A 68 31.50 22.05 17.70
N ASP A 69 30.88 21.66 16.59
CA ASP A 69 30.42 22.60 15.56
C ASP A 69 29.30 23.52 16.09
N LEU A 70 28.31 22.96 16.78
CA LEU A 70 27.18 23.71 17.32
C LEU A 70 27.56 24.61 18.51
N LYS A 71 28.58 24.22 19.28
CA LYS A 71 29.11 25.04 20.38
C LYS A 71 29.72 26.34 19.86
N ILE A 72 30.40 26.30 18.70
CA ILE A 72 30.92 27.50 18.03
C ILE A 72 29.79 28.47 17.67
N LEU A 73 28.64 27.92 17.24
CA LEU A 73 27.42 28.66 16.93
C LEU A 73 26.60 29.07 18.18
N LYS A 74 27.16 28.92 19.39
CA LYS A 74 26.55 29.29 20.67
C LYS A 74 25.26 28.53 21.02
N PHE A 75 25.07 27.32 20.50
CA PHE A 75 23.99 26.44 20.98
C PHE A 75 24.30 25.92 22.38
N SER A 76 23.28 25.83 23.23
CA SER A 76 23.44 25.43 24.63
C SER A 76 23.42 23.91 24.86
N TYR A 77 22.78 23.14 23.97
CA TYR A 77 22.65 21.68 24.09
C TYR A 77 22.10 21.06 22.78
N ILE A 78 22.12 19.72 22.71
CA ILE A 78 21.52 18.91 21.66
C ILE A 78 20.49 17.95 22.27
N LEU A 79 19.29 17.89 21.69
CA LEU A 79 18.31 16.85 22.00
C LEU A 79 18.60 15.63 21.13
N ALA A 80 19.19 14.59 21.71
CA ALA A 80 19.57 13.40 20.96
C ALA A 80 18.36 12.64 20.39
N SER A 81 17.15 12.86 20.93
CA SER A 81 15.91 12.31 20.37
C SER A 81 15.54 12.89 18.99
N ARG A 82 16.19 13.96 18.55
CA ARG A 82 15.98 14.57 17.22
C ARG A 82 16.97 14.07 16.17
N LEU A 83 17.98 13.30 16.59
CA LEU A 83 18.99 12.71 15.72
C LEU A 83 18.64 11.25 15.35
N THR A 84 17.40 10.82 15.59
CA THR A 84 16.89 9.49 15.26
C THR A 84 15.91 9.55 14.09
N GLN A 85 15.70 8.41 13.43
CA GLN A 85 14.72 8.29 12.34
C GLN A 85 13.28 8.10 12.85
N ASP A 86 13.02 8.15 14.16
CA ASP A 86 11.71 7.88 14.75
C ASP A 86 10.61 8.81 14.22
N SER A 87 10.98 10.07 13.90
CA SER A 87 10.03 11.03 13.30
C SER A 87 9.59 10.59 11.90
N LEU A 88 10.49 9.98 11.13
CA LEU A 88 10.20 9.41 9.81
C LEU A 88 9.38 8.11 9.94
N GLU A 89 9.71 7.24 10.89
CA GLU A 89 8.92 6.04 11.18
C GLU A 89 7.49 6.38 11.66
N SER A 90 7.35 7.47 12.43
CA SER A 90 6.06 8.03 12.81
C SER A 90 5.27 8.52 11.60
N LEU A 91 5.91 9.23 10.66
CA LEU A 91 5.28 9.63 9.40
C LEU A 91 4.80 8.40 8.59
N PHE A 92 5.62 7.35 8.48
CA PHE A 92 5.19 6.12 7.82
C PHE A 92 3.98 5.50 8.53
N SER A 93 3.94 5.53 9.85
CA SER A 93 2.79 5.05 10.61
C SER A 93 1.53 5.88 10.35
N GLN A 94 1.64 7.20 10.20
CA GLN A 94 0.53 8.08 9.81
C GLN A 94 0.03 7.78 8.39
N ILE A 95 0.95 7.54 7.44
CA ILE A 95 0.61 7.17 6.05
C ILE A 95 -0.12 5.81 6.02
N ARG A 96 0.34 4.83 6.79
CA ARG A 96 -0.36 3.53 6.90
C ARG A 96 -1.72 3.70 7.57
N GLY A 97 -1.77 4.40 8.70
CA GLY A 97 -3.00 4.63 9.48
C GLY A 97 -4.07 5.44 8.72
N ALA A 98 -3.68 6.32 7.79
CA ALA A 98 -4.63 7.00 6.92
C ALA A 98 -5.45 6.05 6.03
N GLY A 99 -4.94 4.83 5.78
CA GLY A 99 -5.64 3.76 5.08
C GLY A 99 -6.56 2.91 5.93
N ARG A 100 -6.63 3.16 7.25
CA ARG A 100 -7.33 2.33 8.25
C ARG A 100 -6.88 0.87 8.20
N PHE A 101 -7.58 0.03 7.44
CA PHE A 101 -7.27 -1.40 7.28
C PHE A 101 -6.30 -1.67 6.13
N TYR A 102 -6.03 -0.67 5.27
CA TYR A 102 -5.07 -0.78 4.17
C TYR A 102 -3.68 -0.28 4.58
N ASP A 103 -2.97 -1.12 5.33
CA ASP A 103 -1.67 -0.84 5.94
C ASP A 103 -0.47 -0.91 4.98
N HIS A 104 -0.64 -1.51 3.80
CA HIS A 104 0.41 -1.69 2.80
C HIS A 104 0.04 -0.99 1.49
N PRO A 105 0.01 0.36 1.47
CA PRO A 105 -0.37 1.14 0.31
C PRO A 105 0.60 0.94 -0.87
N SER A 106 0.05 0.97 -2.10
CA SER A 106 0.84 1.11 -3.32
C SER A 106 1.60 2.44 -3.34
N SER A 107 2.61 2.57 -4.20
CA SER A 107 3.39 3.80 -4.36
C SER A 107 2.50 5.02 -4.67
N VAL A 108 1.50 4.85 -5.53
CA VAL A 108 0.52 5.88 -5.89
C VAL A 108 -0.32 6.29 -4.68
N GLU A 109 -0.78 5.32 -3.89
CA GLU A 109 -1.58 5.56 -2.70
C GLU A 109 -0.77 6.27 -1.60
N VAL A 110 0.51 5.93 -1.44
CA VAL A 110 1.43 6.66 -0.54
C VAL A 110 1.49 8.14 -0.92
N ILE A 111 1.61 8.46 -2.20
CA ILE A 111 1.64 9.85 -2.69
C ILE A 111 0.33 10.57 -2.35
N TYR A 112 -0.83 9.94 -2.60
CA TYR A 112 -2.13 10.55 -2.28
C TYR A 112 -2.31 10.78 -0.77
N ARG A 113 -1.95 9.80 0.06
CA ARG A 113 -2.04 9.92 1.52
C ARG A 113 -1.09 10.98 2.05
N LEU A 114 0.13 11.04 1.53
CA LEU A 114 1.09 12.08 1.90
C LEU A 114 0.58 13.47 1.51
N ARG A 115 0.02 13.63 0.31
CA ARG A 115 -0.63 14.88 -0.11
C ARG A 115 -1.74 15.27 0.85
N ASN A 116 -2.61 14.34 1.23
CA ASN A 116 -3.69 14.61 2.18
C ASN A 116 -3.17 15.00 3.57
N LEU A 117 -2.14 14.33 4.08
CA LEU A 117 -1.50 14.69 5.36
C LEU A 117 -0.89 16.09 5.32
N LEU A 118 -0.25 16.47 4.20
CA LEU A 118 0.32 17.80 4.01
C LEU A 118 -0.78 18.87 3.96
N LEU A 119 -1.90 18.61 3.29
CA LEU A 119 -3.04 19.51 3.25
C LEU A 119 -3.72 19.63 4.62
N ALA A 120 -3.95 18.51 5.30
CA ALA A 120 -4.61 18.48 6.61
C ALA A 120 -3.80 19.21 7.70
N ASN A 121 -2.47 19.09 7.68
CA ASN A 121 -1.60 19.74 8.66
C ASN A 121 -1.32 21.23 8.38
N LYS A 122 -1.69 21.75 7.20
CA LYS A 122 -1.40 23.13 6.77
C LYS A 122 -2.61 23.99 6.44
N LEU A 123 -3.83 23.50 6.61
CA LEU A 123 -4.98 24.39 6.60
C LEU A 123 -4.86 25.32 7.82
N PRO A 124 -4.67 26.65 7.66
CA PRO A 124 -4.94 27.54 8.77
C PRO A 124 -6.36 27.23 9.22
N ILE A 125 -6.57 27.13 10.53
CA ILE A 125 -7.89 26.98 11.14
C ILE A 125 -8.79 27.94 10.38
N LEU A 126 -9.69 27.41 9.53
CA LEU A 126 -10.70 28.22 8.88
C LEU A 126 -11.52 28.76 10.05
N SER A 127 -11.25 30.02 10.39
CA SER A 127 -11.96 30.75 11.42
C SER A 127 -13.46 30.50 11.20
N PRO A 128 -14.21 30.01 12.21
CA PRO A 128 -15.65 29.79 12.06
C PRO A 128 -16.45 31.10 11.95
N LYS A 129 -15.77 32.24 11.75
CA LYS A 129 -16.38 33.54 11.57
C LYS A 129 -15.79 34.23 10.32
N VAL A 130 -16.74 34.61 9.46
CA VAL A 130 -16.71 35.61 8.38
C VAL A 130 -16.61 35.06 6.94
N ASN A 131 -17.65 35.39 6.14
CA ASN A 131 -17.95 34.95 4.77
C ASN A 131 -17.23 35.72 3.64
N THR A 132 -16.21 36.53 3.90
CA THR A 132 -15.35 37.15 2.86
C THR A 132 -14.25 37.99 3.51
N ARG A 133 -13.01 37.86 3.03
CA ARG A 133 -12.02 38.95 2.92
C ARG A 133 -11.21 38.73 1.64
N GLU A 134 -10.89 39.81 0.94
CA GLU A 134 -10.05 39.78 -0.24
C GLU A 134 -8.67 39.23 0.09
N ASP A 135 -8.23 38.25 -0.69
CA ASP A 135 -6.86 37.76 -0.68
C ASP A 135 -5.95 38.93 -1.07
N SER A 136 -5.29 39.54 -0.08
CA SER A 136 -4.10 40.33 -0.35
C SER A 136 -3.05 39.38 -0.90
N ILE A 137 -2.89 39.46 -2.21
CA ILE A 137 -1.92 38.76 -3.03
C ILE A 137 -0.55 38.74 -2.34
N ASN A 138 0.12 37.59 -2.39
CA ASN A 138 1.57 37.40 -2.31
C ASN A 138 2.23 36.82 -1.03
N GLU A 139 1.59 35.88 -0.33
CA GLU A 139 2.34 34.89 0.47
C GLU A 139 2.12 33.49 -0.11
N GLY A 140 2.91 33.15 -1.13
CA GLY A 140 3.03 31.76 -1.55
C GLY A 140 3.43 30.90 -0.36
N TYR A 141 2.62 29.91 -0.01
CA TYR A 141 2.97 28.97 1.05
C TYR A 141 4.34 28.35 0.73
N LEU A 142 5.25 28.29 1.71
CA LEU A 142 6.59 27.69 1.55
C LEU A 142 6.57 26.30 0.87
N THR A 143 5.49 25.53 1.06
CA THR A 143 5.28 24.24 0.37
C THR A 143 5.07 24.36 -1.14
N VAL A 144 4.40 25.41 -1.61
CA VAL A 144 4.23 25.71 -3.03
C VAL A 144 5.57 26.03 -3.66
N ASP A 145 6.43 26.79 -2.98
CA ASP A 145 7.76 27.13 -3.49
C ASP A 145 8.70 25.92 -3.47
N ILE A 146 8.68 25.11 -2.41
CA ILE A 146 9.44 23.85 -2.34
C ILE A 146 8.98 22.87 -3.43
N LEU A 147 7.66 22.71 -3.65
CA LEU A 147 7.14 21.81 -4.68
C LEU A 147 7.44 22.34 -6.08
N LYS A 148 7.27 23.65 -6.33
CA LYS A 148 7.64 24.26 -7.62
C LYS A 148 9.11 24.05 -7.94
N ASN A 149 10.00 24.23 -6.98
CA ASN A 149 11.43 24.00 -7.17
C ASN A 149 11.75 22.51 -7.40
N ALA A 150 11.08 21.60 -6.67
CA ALA A 150 11.28 20.16 -6.84
C ALA A 150 10.75 19.61 -8.18
N PHE A 151 9.74 20.24 -8.77
CA PHE A 151 9.19 19.88 -10.08
C PHE A 151 9.83 20.63 -11.25
N ALA A 152 10.51 21.75 -11.00
CA ALA A 152 11.21 22.51 -12.03
C ALA A 152 12.50 21.82 -12.52
N GLU A 153 13.07 20.89 -11.77
CA GLU A 153 14.36 20.24 -12.09
C GLU A 153 14.26 18.80 -12.63
N LYS A 154 13.15 18.40 -13.25
CA LYS A 154 13.12 17.16 -14.03
C LYS A 154 12.54 17.38 -15.42
N ASP A 155 13.45 17.50 -16.39
CA ASP A 155 13.18 17.12 -17.77
C ASP A 155 12.67 15.68 -17.76
N ILE A 156 11.35 15.54 -17.95
CA ILE A 156 10.67 14.27 -18.15
C ILE A 156 10.98 13.88 -19.60
N GLN A 157 12.00 13.04 -19.78
CA GLN A 157 12.12 12.22 -20.97
C GLN A 157 12.21 10.73 -20.58
N GLU A 158 11.38 9.97 -21.28
CA GLU A 158 11.31 8.50 -21.38
C GLU A 158 10.66 7.71 -20.24
N ILE A 159 9.37 7.43 -20.44
CA ILE A 159 8.70 6.22 -19.99
C ILE A 159 8.96 5.13 -21.05
N HIS A 160 9.88 4.22 -20.76
CA HIS A 160 9.99 2.87 -21.32
C HIS A 160 10.02 1.95 -20.07
N GLU A 161 9.36 0.81 -19.93
CA GLU A 161 8.98 -0.24 -20.87
C GLU A 161 7.92 -1.15 -20.19
N LEU A 162 7.17 -1.94 -20.97
CA LEU A 162 6.09 -2.85 -20.53
C LEU A 162 6.55 -3.90 -19.48
N PRO A 163 5.74 -4.23 -18.44
CA PRO A 163 6.02 -5.36 -17.57
C PRO A 163 5.71 -6.69 -18.26
N SER A 164 6.50 -7.72 -17.92
CA SER A 164 6.47 -9.06 -18.51
C SER A 164 5.30 -9.93 -18.01
N GLU A 165 5.01 -11.04 -18.70
CA GLU A 165 3.87 -11.95 -18.45
C GLU A 165 3.78 -12.54 -17.02
N GLU A 166 4.84 -12.45 -16.20
CA GLU A 166 4.86 -12.89 -14.80
C GLU A 166 4.27 -11.84 -13.83
N ASP A 167 4.28 -10.55 -14.17
CA ASP A 167 3.83 -9.45 -13.30
C ASP A 167 2.29 -9.38 -13.15
N ASP A 168 1.54 -9.93 -14.11
CA ASP A 168 0.08 -9.93 -14.09
C ASP A 168 -0.50 -10.79 -12.95
N LEU A 169 0.21 -11.85 -12.57
CA LEU A 169 -0.19 -12.77 -11.49
C LEU A 169 0.11 -12.17 -10.11
N VAL A 170 1.25 -11.51 -9.96
CA VAL A 170 1.67 -10.85 -8.71
C VAL A 170 0.77 -9.65 -8.40
N ALA A 171 0.41 -8.86 -9.42
CA ALA A 171 -0.51 -7.73 -9.26
C ALA A 171 -1.92 -8.17 -8.80
N PHE A 172 -2.40 -9.33 -9.26
CA PHE A 172 -3.70 -9.88 -8.85
C PHE A 172 -3.64 -10.60 -7.48
N GLU A 173 -2.55 -11.31 -7.19
CA GLU A 173 -2.34 -11.94 -5.87
C GLU A 173 -2.34 -10.89 -4.75
N ASN A 174 -1.82 -9.69 -5.02
CA ASN A 174 -1.89 -8.54 -4.12
C ASN A 174 -3.31 -7.97 -3.98
N LEU A 175 -4.13 -7.95 -5.05
CA LEU A 175 -5.49 -7.40 -5.04
C LEU A 175 -6.49 -8.29 -4.26
N CYS A 176 -6.29 -9.61 -4.23
CA CYS A 176 -7.21 -10.54 -3.56
C CYS A 176 -6.79 -10.96 -2.13
N SER A 177 -5.65 -10.46 -1.64
CA SER A 177 -5.10 -10.77 -0.30
C SER A 177 -5.67 -9.94 0.85
N GLU A 178 -6.62 -9.07 0.53
CA GLU A 178 -7.51 -8.47 1.52
C GLU A 178 -8.43 -9.54 2.14
N GLU A 179 -8.32 -9.75 3.45
CA GLU A 179 -9.36 -10.43 4.23
C GLU A 179 -10.48 -9.41 4.44
N PHE A 180 -11.58 -9.53 3.69
CA PHE A 180 -12.78 -8.74 3.90
C PHE A 180 -13.52 -9.25 5.15
N PRO A 181 -13.70 -8.43 6.20
CA PRO A 181 -14.60 -8.77 7.29
C PRO A 181 -15.98 -8.22 6.95
N MET A 182 -16.84 -9.06 6.38
CA MET A 182 -18.26 -8.75 6.33
C MET A 182 -19.06 -10.05 6.37
N GLU A 183 -20.01 -10.16 7.29
CA GLU A 183 -21.07 -11.16 7.22
C GLU A 183 -21.97 -10.78 6.04
N TRP A 184 -21.98 -11.61 5.00
CA TRP A 184 -22.89 -11.45 3.88
C TRP A 184 -24.22 -12.07 4.24
N LYS A 185 -25.30 -11.28 4.20
CA LYS A 185 -26.63 -11.84 4.01
C LYS A 185 -26.68 -12.39 2.58
N ILE A 186 -27.11 -13.63 2.45
CA ILE A 186 -27.26 -14.29 1.15
C ILE A 186 -28.44 -13.63 0.45
N ASP A 187 -28.16 -12.82 -0.57
CA ASP A 187 -29.20 -12.30 -1.44
C ASP A 187 -29.76 -13.43 -2.33
N GLU A 188 -31.06 -13.37 -2.62
CA GLU A 188 -31.71 -14.31 -3.53
C GLU A 188 -31.09 -14.25 -4.94
N PRO A 189 -31.03 -15.39 -5.67
CA PRO A 189 -30.47 -15.44 -7.01
C PRO A 189 -31.26 -14.52 -7.96
N SER A 190 -30.53 -13.69 -8.71
CA SER A 190 -31.10 -12.80 -9.72
C SER A 190 -31.36 -13.55 -11.04
N ASN A 191 -32.14 -12.95 -11.95
CA ASN A 191 -32.51 -13.51 -13.25
C ASN A 191 -31.34 -13.70 -14.26
N TYR A 192 -30.09 -13.45 -13.87
CA TYR A 192 -28.89 -13.57 -14.73
C TYR A 192 -28.13 -14.87 -14.46
N CYS A 193 -28.20 -15.86 -15.35
CA CYS A 193 -27.47 -17.16 -15.31
C CYS A 193 -27.38 -17.82 -13.90
N GLY A 194 -28.39 -17.64 -13.04
CA GLY A 194 -28.41 -18.20 -11.68
C GLY A 194 -27.36 -17.62 -10.72
N MET A 195 -26.87 -16.40 -10.99
CA MET A 195 -25.95 -15.61 -10.17
C MET A 195 -26.72 -14.69 -9.22
N THR A 196 -26.16 -14.47 -8.02
CA THR A 196 -26.57 -13.38 -7.14
C THR A 196 -26.19 -12.03 -7.75
N PHE A 197 -26.87 -10.95 -7.32
CA PHE A 197 -26.54 -9.59 -7.75
C PHE A 197 -25.04 -9.28 -7.57
N SER A 198 -24.51 -9.67 -6.43
CA SER A 198 -23.11 -9.45 -6.06
C SER A 198 -22.12 -10.23 -6.94
N GLU A 199 -22.45 -11.47 -7.31
CA GLU A 199 -21.62 -12.25 -8.26
C GLU A 199 -21.60 -11.61 -9.64
N HIS A 200 -22.74 -11.09 -10.09
CA HIS A 200 -22.86 -10.42 -11.38
C HIS A 200 -22.10 -9.08 -11.40
N GLU A 201 -22.19 -8.25 -10.35
CA GLU A 201 -21.36 -7.04 -10.23
C GLU A 201 -19.86 -7.37 -10.15
N GLY A 202 -19.49 -8.45 -9.46
CA GLY A 202 -18.12 -8.97 -9.45
C GLY A 202 -17.62 -9.39 -10.84
N LEU A 203 -18.49 -10.01 -11.63
CA LEU A 203 -18.18 -10.38 -13.01
C LEU A 203 -18.01 -9.15 -13.92
N LYS A 204 -18.84 -8.11 -13.77
CA LYS A 204 -18.66 -6.83 -14.48
C LYS A 204 -17.31 -6.20 -14.18
N TYR A 205 -16.88 -6.24 -12.92
CA TYR A 205 -15.57 -5.73 -12.53
C TYR A 205 -14.42 -6.54 -13.17
N ILE A 206 -14.53 -7.86 -13.21
CA ILE A 206 -13.58 -8.73 -13.93
C ILE A 206 -13.54 -8.37 -15.42
N ALA A 207 -14.69 -8.20 -16.07
CA ALA A 207 -14.79 -7.82 -17.47
C ALA A 207 -14.09 -6.46 -17.74
N GLY A 208 -14.32 -5.48 -16.86
CA GLY A 208 -13.66 -4.17 -16.91
C GLY A 208 -12.15 -4.24 -16.71
N TYR A 209 -11.67 -5.08 -15.78
CA TYR A 209 -10.25 -5.34 -15.58
C TYR A 209 -9.61 -5.93 -16.85
N ILE A 210 -10.23 -6.94 -17.47
CA ILE A 210 -9.73 -7.55 -18.71
C ILE A 210 -9.66 -6.51 -19.82
N ALA A 211 -10.74 -5.72 -20.01
CA ALA A 211 -10.78 -4.64 -20.99
C ALA A 211 -9.65 -3.61 -20.78
N SER A 212 -9.35 -3.25 -19.52
CA SER A 212 -8.24 -2.33 -19.21
C SER A 212 -6.88 -2.87 -19.61
N ARG A 213 -6.66 -4.20 -19.50
CA ARG A 213 -5.38 -4.87 -19.77
C ARG A 213 -5.10 -5.09 -21.24
N VAL A 214 -6.15 -5.16 -22.06
CA VAL A 214 -6.01 -5.31 -23.52
C VAL A 214 -6.33 -4.03 -24.27
N ARG A 215 -6.59 -2.91 -23.59
CA ARG A 215 -7.02 -1.64 -24.20
C ARG A 215 -6.11 -1.15 -25.32
N SER A 216 -4.79 -1.37 -25.21
CA SER A 216 -3.83 -0.99 -26.25
C SER A 216 -3.97 -1.80 -27.55
N GLU A 217 -4.56 -3.00 -27.46
CA GLU A 217 -4.78 -3.91 -28.58
C GLU A 217 -6.24 -3.89 -29.06
N ASP A 218 -7.19 -3.73 -28.13
CA ASP A 218 -8.62 -3.70 -28.39
C ASP A 218 -9.32 -2.75 -27.41
N SER A 219 -9.55 -1.52 -27.85
CA SER A 219 -10.26 -0.49 -27.08
C SER A 219 -11.78 -0.64 -27.13
N SER A 220 -12.32 -1.59 -27.91
CA SER A 220 -13.78 -1.77 -28.06
C SER A 220 -14.43 -2.47 -26.86
N LEU A 221 -13.62 -3.12 -26.01
CA LEU A 221 -14.09 -3.92 -24.88
C LEU A 221 -14.57 -3.08 -23.69
N GLY A 222 -14.19 -1.81 -23.60
CA GLY A 222 -14.57 -0.96 -22.47
C GLY A 222 -14.15 0.50 -22.62
N TYR A 223 -14.69 1.33 -21.75
CA TYR A 223 -14.46 2.78 -21.70
C TYR A 223 -14.12 3.22 -20.27
N PHE A 224 -13.50 4.38 -20.08
CA PHE A 224 -13.22 4.86 -18.71
C PHE A 224 -14.51 5.29 -18.02
N SER A 225 -14.63 5.00 -16.73
CA SER A 225 -15.74 5.46 -15.89
C SER A 225 -15.91 6.99 -15.84
N ALA A 226 -14.90 7.78 -16.20
CA ALA A 226 -15.03 9.23 -16.36
C ALA A 226 -15.73 9.65 -17.67
N GLU A 227 -15.75 8.79 -18.70
CA GLU A 227 -16.20 9.13 -20.05
C GLU A 227 -17.73 9.07 -20.21
N LYS A 228 -18.42 8.28 -19.36
CA LYS A 228 -19.89 8.19 -19.34
C LYS A 228 -20.39 8.13 -17.91
N THR A 229 -21.51 8.78 -17.63
CA THR A 229 -22.18 8.80 -16.32
C THR A 229 -23.33 7.80 -16.18
N ASP A 230 -23.45 6.83 -17.10
CA ASP A 230 -24.50 5.80 -17.05
C ASP A 230 -24.24 4.81 -15.89
N SER A 231 -24.63 5.25 -14.70
CA SER A 231 -24.46 4.51 -13.44
C SER A 231 -25.33 3.26 -13.36
N GLU A 232 -26.35 3.11 -14.21
CA GLU A 232 -27.32 2.00 -14.11
C GLU A 232 -26.75 0.66 -14.58
N SER A 233 -25.82 0.67 -15.55
CA SER A 233 -25.27 -0.58 -16.11
C SER A 233 -24.22 -1.23 -15.20
N ALA A 234 -23.43 -0.44 -14.47
CA ALA A 234 -22.36 -0.93 -13.60
C ALA A 234 -22.23 -0.14 -12.28
N PRO A 235 -23.29 -0.11 -11.46
CA PRO A 235 -23.38 0.77 -10.28
C PRO A 235 -22.22 0.56 -9.31
N TRP A 236 -21.73 -0.67 -9.14
CA TRP A 236 -20.62 -0.94 -8.23
C TRP A 236 -19.29 -0.36 -8.74
N ILE A 237 -19.03 -0.42 -10.05
CA ILE A 237 -17.81 0.18 -10.64
C ILE A 237 -17.84 1.70 -10.45
N TYR A 238 -18.99 2.35 -10.66
CA TYR A 238 -19.14 3.78 -10.45
C TYR A 238 -19.06 4.20 -8.99
N ALA A 239 -19.56 3.37 -8.06
CA ALA A 239 -19.41 3.62 -6.63
C ALA A 239 -17.95 3.53 -6.16
N LEU A 240 -17.16 2.62 -6.74
CA LEU A 240 -15.76 2.42 -6.38
C LEU A 240 -14.80 3.39 -7.10
N SER A 241 -15.09 3.72 -8.35
CA SER A 241 -14.18 4.48 -9.23
C SER A 241 -14.16 5.97 -8.93
N LYS A 242 -12.97 6.58 -9.01
CA LYS A 242 -12.77 8.03 -9.10
C LYS A 242 -12.58 8.52 -10.55
N GLY A 243 -13.06 7.74 -11.52
CA GLY A 243 -12.95 8.01 -12.96
C GLY A 243 -11.90 7.20 -13.72
N GLY A 244 -11.03 6.46 -13.01
CA GLY A 244 -9.92 5.70 -13.61
C GLY A 244 -10.21 4.22 -13.92
N LEU A 245 -11.27 3.64 -13.36
CA LEU A 245 -11.65 2.25 -13.68
C LEU A 245 -12.27 2.15 -15.06
N THR A 246 -12.07 1.01 -15.72
CA THR A 246 -12.70 0.70 -17.02
C THR A 246 -14.03 0.01 -16.80
N VAL A 247 -15.08 0.55 -17.43
CA VAL A 247 -16.41 -0.05 -17.50
C VAL A 247 -16.46 -0.89 -18.78
N PRO A 248 -16.84 -2.18 -18.70
CA PRO A 248 -16.96 -3.02 -19.89
C PRO A 248 -18.10 -2.53 -20.80
N THR A 249 -17.97 -2.73 -22.11
CA THR A 249 -19.10 -2.53 -23.02
C THR A 249 -20.13 -3.65 -22.86
N GLU A 250 -21.40 -3.36 -23.17
CA GLU A 250 -22.49 -4.34 -23.09
C GLU A 250 -22.21 -5.60 -23.93
N ALA A 251 -21.62 -5.43 -25.12
CA ALA A 251 -21.22 -6.54 -25.98
C ALA A 251 -20.14 -7.42 -25.33
N TRP A 252 -19.12 -6.79 -24.73
CA TRP A 252 -18.06 -7.52 -24.04
C TRP A 252 -18.55 -8.20 -22.76
N LEU A 253 -19.46 -7.56 -22.02
CA LEU A 253 -20.05 -8.14 -20.82
C LEU A 253 -20.82 -9.42 -21.13
N LYS A 254 -21.68 -9.41 -22.17
CA LYS A 254 -22.42 -10.62 -22.62
C LYS A 254 -21.49 -11.77 -22.97
N ILE A 255 -20.40 -11.50 -23.69
CA ILE A 255 -19.39 -12.51 -23.99
C ILE A 255 -18.78 -13.06 -22.70
N THR A 256 -18.42 -12.17 -21.76
CA THR A 256 -17.82 -12.57 -20.47
C THR A 256 -18.77 -13.43 -19.63
N GLU A 257 -20.07 -13.15 -19.65
CA GLU A 257 -21.11 -13.97 -19.02
C GLU A 257 -21.17 -15.37 -19.61
N GLU A 258 -21.15 -15.48 -20.94
CA GLU A 258 -21.13 -16.79 -21.58
C GLU A 258 -19.83 -17.55 -21.29
N MET A 259 -18.69 -16.87 -21.22
CA MET A 259 -17.42 -17.45 -20.79
C MET A 259 -17.51 -17.99 -19.35
N GLU A 260 -18.21 -17.30 -18.45
CA GLU A 260 -18.45 -17.76 -17.08
C GLU A 260 -19.40 -18.96 -17.03
N CYS A 261 -20.52 -18.92 -17.76
CA CYS A 261 -21.44 -20.06 -17.80
C CYS A 261 -20.73 -21.30 -18.39
N LEU A 262 -19.83 -21.14 -19.37
CA LEU A 262 -18.95 -22.23 -19.86
C LEU A 262 -17.96 -22.72 -18.79
N PHE A 263 -17.29 -21.81 -18.09
CA PHE A 263 -16.37 -22.17 -17.00
C PHE A 263 -17.08 -23.00 -15.93
N VAL A 264 -18.28 -22.57 -15.53
CA VAL A 264 -19.12 -23.29 -14.57
C VAL A 264 -19.58 -24.63 -15.12
N SER A 265 -19.90 -24.74 -16.41
CA SER A 265 -20.30 -26.02 -17.01
C SER A 265 -19.18 -27.07 -16.98
N ILE A 266 -17.92 -26.65 -17.16
CA ILE A 266 -16.74 -27.53 -17.15
C ILE A 266 -16.33 -27.91 -15.73
N HIS A 267 -16.32 -26.95 -14.80
CA HIS A 267 -15.78 -27.15 -13.44
C HIS A 267 -16.84 -27.47 -12.39
N GLY A 268 -18.12 -27.30 -12.70
CA GLY A 268 -19.24 -27.34 -11.76
C GLY A 268 -19.39 -26.05 -10.95
N LYS A 269 -20.56 -25.88 -10.32
CA LYS A 269 -20.89 -24.67 -9.53
C LYS A 269 -19.97 -24.49 -8.32
N SER A 270 -19.68 -25.58 -7.59
CA SER A 270 -18.90 -25.57 -6.34
C SER A 270 -17.56 -26.31 -6.40
N GLY A 271 -17.28 -27.01 -7.50
CA GLY A 271 -16.09 -27.86 -7.64
C GLY A 271 -14.98 -27.25 -8.47
N TYR A 272 -13.94 -28.04 -8.74
CA TYR A 272 -12.98 -27.74 -9.80
C TYR A 272 -12.52 -29.06 -10.40
N HIS A 273 -12.78 -29.24 -11.69
CA HIS A 273 -12.30 -30.41 -12.41
C HIS A 273 -10.76 -30.42 -12.42
N SER A 274 -10.15 -31.41 -11.74
CA SER A 274 -8.70 -31.56 -11.67
C SER A 274 -8.20 -32.39 -12.85
N GLY A 275 -7.22 -31.85 -13.57
CA GLY A 275 -6.63 -32.48 -14.74
C GLY A 275 -5.29 -31.85 -15.10
N LYS A 276 -4.59 -32.41 -16.09
CA LYS A 276 -3.39 -31.79 -16.65
C LYS A 276 -3.81 -30.69 -17.63
N ASN A 277 -3.16 -29.53 -17.56
CA ASN A 277 -3.35 -28.42 -18.51
C ASN A 277 -4.77 -27.82 -18.58
N VAL A 278 -5.52 -27.84 -17.48
CA VAL A 278 -6.94 -27.41 -17.45
C VAL A 278 -7.13 -25.99 -17.98
N THR A 279 -6.31 -25.03 -17.56
CA THR A 279 -6.38 -23.65 -18.07
C THR A 279 -6.06 -23.56 -19.56
N LYS A 280 -5.15 -24.38 -20.08
CA LYS A 280 -4.84 -24.39 -21.53
C LYS A 280 -6.01 -24.98 -22.34
N GLN A 281 -6.70 -25.98 -21.81
CA GLN A 281 -7.90 -26.54 -22.42
C GLN A 281 -9.03 -25.51 -22.43
N MET A 282 -9.23 -24.77 -21.33
CA MET A 282 -10.21 -23.69 -21.25
C MET A 282 -9.93 -22.60 -22.29
N ILE A 283 -8.66 -22.16 -22.40
CA ILE A 283 -8.25 -21.17 -23.41
C ILE A 283 -8.59 -21.67 -24.81
N LYS A 284 -8.26 -22.92 -25.13
CA LYS A 284 -8.55 -23.51 -26.45
C LYS A 284 -10.04 -23.53 -26.77
N ILE A 285 -10.88 -23.96 -25.82
CA ILE A 285 -12.34 -24.01 -25.98
C ILE A 285 -12.90 -22.60 -26.23
N LEU A 286 -12.41 -21.60 -25.48
CA LEU A 286 -12.86 -20.22 -25.65
C LEU A 286 -12.35 -19.58 -26.95
N GLU A 287 -11.11 -19.87 -27.36
CA GLU A 287 -10.56 -19.43 -28.66
C GLU A 287 -11.36 -20.01 -29.84
N GLU A 288 -11.80 -21.27 -29.75
CA GLU A 288 -12.64 -21.90 -30.78
C GLU A 288 -14.06 -21.33 -30.82
N LYS A 289 -14.65 -20.99 -29.66
CA LYS A 289 -16.02 -20.47 -29.59
C LYS A 289 -16.11 -18.97 -29.91
N TYR A 290 -15.08 -18.19 -29.58
CA TYR A 290 -15.04 -16.75 -29.78
C TYR A 290 -13.80 -16.33 -30.59
N PRO A 291 -13.75 -16.65 -31.90
CA PRO A 291 -12.58 -16.37 -32.73
C PRO A 291 -12.30 -14.87 -32.92
N ASP A 292 -13.35 -14.04 -32.84
CA ASP A 292 -13.26 -12.59 -33.02
C ASP A 292 -12.84 -11.83 -31.76
N VAL A 293 -12.79 -12.50 -30.61
CA VAL A 293 -12.39 -11.88 -29.34
C VAL A 293 -10.87 -11.88 -29.23
N ASN A 294 -10.31 -10.77 -28.73
CA ASN A 294 -8.87 -10.65 -28.50
C ASN A 294 -8.35 -11.86 -27.68
N ARG A 295 -7.39 -12.58 -28.27
CA ARG A 295 -6.79 -13.79 -27.69
C ARG A 295 -6.22 -13.58 -26.29
N LYS A 296 -5.62 -12.42 -26.03
CA LYS A 296 -5.08 -12.03 -24.73
C LYS A 296 -6.19 -11.89 -23.69
N ALA A 297 -7.36 -11.35 -24.07
CA ALA A 297 -8.52 -11.26 -23.18
C ALA A 297 -8.99 -12.65 -22.74
N ILE A 298 -9.10 -13.62 -23.67
CA ILE A 298 -9.45 -15.02 -23.38
C ILE A 298 -8.44 -15.67 -22.41
N LYS A 299 -7.15 -15.45 -22.64
CA LYS A 299 -6.08 -15.95 -21.77
C LYS A 299 -6.17 -15.38 -20.36
N ILE A 300 -6.37 -14.07 -20.24
CA ILE A 300 -6.52 -13.39 -18.95
C ILE A 300 -7.74 -13.95 -18.22
N PHE A 301 -8.91 -13.99 -18.87
CA PHE A 301 -10.12 -14.55 -18.28
C PHE A 301 -9.90 -15.96 -17.73
N SER A 302 -9.38 -16.87 -18.56
CA SER A 302 -9.21 -18.29 -18.20
C SER A 302 -8.28 -18.49 -17.00
N ARG A 303 -7.18 -17.73 -16.96
CA ARG A 303 -6.22 -17.74 -15.84
C ARG A 303 -6.84 -17.15 -14.59
N LEU A 304 -7.34 -15.93 -14.69
CA LEU A 304 -7.94 -15.17 -13.60
C LEU A 304 -9.04 -15.96 -12.91
N ARG A 305 -9.98 -16.51 -13.69
CA ARG A 305 -11.11 -17.24 -13.17
C ARG A 305 -10.73 -18.55 -12.49
N THR A 306 -9.71 -19.23 -13.02
CA THR A 306 -9.10 -20.42 -12.40
C THR A 306 -8.48 -20.08 -11.05
N PHE A 307 -7.70 -19.01 -10.97
CA PHE A 307 -7.09 -18.55 -9.70
C PHE A 307 -8.16 -18.19 -8.66
N ILE A 308 -9.19 -17.44 -9.05
CA ILE A 308 -10.32 -17.10 -8.17
C ILE A 308 -10.98 -18.37 -7.64
N ARG A 309 -11.23 -19.39 -8.49
CA ARG A 309 -11.82 -20.67 -8.06
C ARG A 309 -10.93 -21.43 -7.09
N ILE A 310 -9.64 -21.58 -7.41
CA ILE A 310 -8.68 -22.29 -6.54
C ILE A 310 -8.61 -21.61 -5.17
N ARG A 311 -8.54 -20.27 -5.14
CA ARG A 311 -8.51 -19.51 -3.89
C ARG A 311 -9.78 -19.68 -3.07
N TYR A 312 -10.95 -19.64 -3.72
CA TYR A 312 -12.24 -19.92 -3.08
C TYR A 312 -12.26 -21.32 -2.46
N LEU A 313 -11.79 -22.34 -3.18
CA LEU A 313 -11.72 -23.71 -2.68
C LEU A 313 -10.74 -23.88 -1.51
N ASN A 314 -9.59 -23.19 -1.57
CA ASN A 314 -8.61 -23.22 -0.48
C ASN A 314 -9.17 -22.57 0.80
N ARG A 315 -9.80 -21.39 0.68
CA ARG A 315 -10.45 -20.69 1.80
C ARG A 315 -11.56 -21.53 2.44
N ASN A 316 -12.35 -22.23 1.63
CA ASN A 316 -13.43 -23.09 2.10
C ASN A 316 -12.97 -24.52 2.43
N SER A 317 -11.66 -24.78 2.41
CA SER A 317 -11.14 -26.09 2.80
C SER A 317 -11.23 -26.25 4.32
N PRO A 318 -11.57 -27.45 4.84
CA PRO A 318 -11.69 -27.68 6.29
C PRO A 318 -10.40 -27.39 7.07
N LYS A 319 -9.25 -27.41 6.40
CA LYS A 319 -7.94 -27.15 7.01
C LYS A 319 -7.72 -25.66 7.28
N ASP A 320 -8.08 -24.78 6.35
CA ASP A 320 -7.91 -23.33 6.53
C ASP A 320 -8.99 -22.74 7.44
N ILE A 321 -10.22 -23.26 7.41
CA ILE A 321 -11.29 -22.88 8.36
C ILE A 321 -10.82 -23.13 9.82
N ARG A 322 -10.25 -24.31 10.09
CA ARG A 322 -9.71 -24.63 11.44
C ARG A 322 -8.54 -23.73 11.84
N LYS A 323 -7.80 -23.18 10.86
CA LYS A 323 -6.64 -22.31 11.11
C LYS A 323 -7.08 -20.88 11.41
N SER A 324 -8.09 -20.36 10.70
CA SER A 324 -8.70 -19.06 10.98
C SER A 324 -9.42 -19.06 12.33
N GLU A 325 -10.18 -20.11 12.66
CA GLU A 325 -10.83 -20.29 13.97
C GLU A 325 -9.82 -20.27 15.12
N LYS A 326 -8.69 -20.98 14.98
CA LYS A 326 -7.61 -20.96 15.99
C LYS A 326 -6.99 -19.56 16.17
N LYS A 327 -6.84 -18.79 15.08
CA LYS A 327 -6.30 -17.43 15.10
C LYS A 327 -7.27 -16.46 15.78
N MET A 328 -8.55 -16.54 15.45
CA MET A 328 -9.63 -15.74 16.06
C MET A 328 -9.76 -16.03 17.56
N ASN A 329 -9.74 -17.32 17.95
CA ASN A 329 -9.76 -17.71 19.37
C ASN A 329 -8.53 -17.24 20.14
N LYS A 330 -7.38 -17.13 19.48
CA LYS A 330 -6.17 -16.55 20.08
C LYS A 330 -6.30 -15.03 20.28
N TRP A 331 -6.91 -14.33 19.33
CA TRP A 331 -7.14 -12.90 19.40
C TRP A 331 -8.14 -12.52 20.48
N LEU A 332 -9.27 -13.23 20.57
CA LEU A 332 -10.28 -13.03 21.63
C LEU A 332 -9.71 -13.23 23.03
N LYS A 333 -8.80 -14.21 23.20
CA LYS A 333 -8.09 -14.46 24.46
C LYS A 333 -7.02 -13.43 24.80
N SER A 334 -6.55 -12.64 23.83
CA SER A 334 -5.60 -11.53 24.06
C SER A 334 -6.27 -10.18 24.26
N SER A 335 -7.57 -10.09 23.97
CA SER A 335 -8.41 -8.90 24.13
C SER A 335 -9.32 -8.96 25.35
N SER A 336 -9.29 -10.07 26.10
CA SER A 336 -9.82 -10.22 27.47
C SER A 336 -8.66 -10.21 28.44
#